data_AF-A0A3D1PN37-F1
#
_entry.id   AF-A0A3D1PN37-F1
#
_cell.length_a   1.000
_cell.length_b   1.000
_cell.length_c   1.000
_cell.angle_alpha   90.00
_cell.angle_beta   90.00
_cell.angle_gamma   90.00
#
_symmetry.space_group_name_H-M   'P 1'
#
loop_
_entity.id
_entity.type
_entity.pdbx_description
1 polymer ?
#
loop_
_entity_poly.entity_id
_entity_poly.type
_entity_poly.pdbx_seq_one_letter_code
_entity_poly.pdbx_strand_id
1 'polypeptide(L)'
;MQALSIYSFYYVMKGRIKIMKLMISQPMKGKTNEQIREERAELVSRLQEEGNEVIDTVFENAPEDEDIAIYMLSQSIRYIGKVDGIVFMKGWEKARGCKIEHEVAVEYGKQVFYNN
;
A
#
# COMPACT_ATOMS: atom_id res chain seq x y z
N MET A 1 -2.00 17.40 -24.37
CA MET A 1 -2.67 17.90 -23.15
C MET A 1 -3.18 16.69 -22.38
N GLN A 2 -2.39 16.14 -21.47
CA GLN A 2 -2.84 15.08 -20.58
C GLN A 2 -3.64 15.74 -19.46
N ALA A 3 -4.89 15.31 -19.27
CA ALA A 3 -5.70 15.76 -18.16
C ALA A 3 -5.03 15.28 -16.87
N LEU A 4 -4.46 16.22 -16.12
CA LEU A 4 -3.93 15.94 -14.79
C LEU A 4 -5.10 15.39 -13.95
N SER A 5 -4.88 14.23 -13.35
CA SER A 5 -5.79 13.66 -12.35
C SER A 5 -6.11 14.73 -11.30
N ILE A 6 -7.33 14.69 -10.77
CA ILE A 6 -7.82 15.59 -9.71
C ILE A 6 -6.82 15.63 -8.53
N TYR A 7 -6.10 14.52 -8.31
CA TYR A 7 -4.99 14.41 -7.37
C TYR A 7 -3.81 15.34 -7.71
N SER A 8 -3.30 15.30 -8.94
CA SER A 8 -2.21 16.18 -9.39
C SER A 8 -2.57 17.66 -9.22
N PHE A 9 -3.81 18.04 -9.50
CA PHE A 9 -4.25 19.43 -9.33
C PHE A 9 -4.23 19.90 -7.86
N TYR A 10 -4.67 19.05 -6.93
CA TYR A 10 -4.67 19.37 -5.50
C TYR A 10 -3.24 19.58 -4.94
N TYR A 11 -2.27 18.78 -5.36
CA TYR A 11 -0.89 18.89 -4.89
C TYR A 11 -0.11 20.05 -5.52
N VAL A 12 -0.43 20.43 -6.76
CA VAL A 12 0.13 21.63 -7.42
C VAL A 12 -0.27 22.91 -6.66
N MET A 13 -1.49 22.99 -6.15
CA MET A 13 -2.01 24.17 -5.43
C MET A 13 -1.36 24.43 -4.05
N LYS A 14 -0.71 23.43 -3.45
CA LYS A 14 -0.07 23.53 -2.11
C LYS A 14 1.44 23.71 -2.12
N GLY A 15 2.06 23.82 -3.30
CA GLY A 15 3.46 24.28 -3.44
C GLY A 15 4.55 23.32 -2.92
N ARG A 16 4.23 22.05 -2.65
CA ARG A 16 5.22 21.00 -2.35
C ARG A 16 4.74 19.67 -2.90
N ILE A 17 5.36 19.19 -3.99
CA ILE A 17 5.37 17.76 -4.29
C ILE A 17 6.16 17.12 -3.15
N LYS A 18 5.47 16.57 -2.16
CA LYS A 18 6.12 15.82 -1.08
C LYS A 18 6.38 14.42 -1.63
N ILE A 19 7.65 14.07 -1.83
CA ILE A 19 8.08 12.69 -2.02
C ILE A 19 7.60 11.90 -0.80
N MET A 20 6.78 10.88 -1.02
CA MET A 20 6.24 10.03 0.05
C MET A 20 6.90 8.66 0.06
N LYS A 21 7.02 8.09 1.25
CA LYS A 21 7.25 6.66 1.43
C LYS A 21 5.90 5.96 1.52
N LEU A 22 5.61 5.06 0.58
CA LEU A 22 4.31 4.44 0.40
C LEU A 22 4.38 2.92 0.54
N MET A 23 3.38 2.36 1.22
CA MET A 23 3.08 0.93 1.23
C MET A 23 1.91 0.63 0.28
N ILE A 24 1.85 -0.58 -0.28
CA ILE A 24 0.67 -1.07 -1.02
C ILE A 24 -0.01 -2.16 -0.19
N SER A 25 -1.31 -1.97 0.10
CA SER A 25 -2.18 -2.99 0.67
C SER A 25 -3.01 -3.62 -0.44
N GLN A 26 -2.89 -4.94 -0.64
CA GLN A 26 -3.64 -5.66 -1.68
C GLN A 26 -4.20 -7.00 -1.16
N PRO A 27 -5.34 -7.46 -1.70
CA PRO A 27 -5.82 -8.82 -1.43
C PRO A 27 -4.84 -9.88 -1.97
N MET A 28 -4.24 -10.67 -1.07
CA MET A 28 -3.24 -11.70 -1.40
C MET A 28 -3.75 -13.16 -1.27
N LYS A 29 -4.96 -13.38 -0.74
CA LYS A 29 -5.48 -14.73 -0.50
C LYS A 29 -5.56 -15.54 -1.79
N GLY A 30 -4.90 -16.70 -1.82
CA GLY A 30 -4.94 -17.63 -2.95
C GLY A 30 -4.03 -17.26 -4.11
N LYS A 31 -3.09 -16.33 -3.92
CA LYS A 31 -2.12 -15.90 -4.94
C LYS A 31 -0.70 -16.29 -4.53
N THR A 32 0.15 -16.58 -5.51
CA THR A 32 1.60 -16.73 -5.29
C THR A 32 2.26 -15.35 -5.18
N ASN A 33 3.50 -15.30 -4.68
CA ASN A 33 4.25 -14.06 -4.59
C ASN A 33 4.51 -13.43 -5.97
N GLU A 34 4.72 -14.25 -6.99
CA GLU A 34 4.88 -13.81 -8.38
C GLU A 34 3.61 -13.12 -8.87
N GLN A 35 2.44 -13.76 -8.72
CA GLN A 35 1.15 -13.17 -9.10
C GLN A 35 0.91 -11.85 -8.34
N ILE A 36 1.21 -11.84 -7.05
CA ILE A 36 1.10 -10.67 -6.17
C ILE A 36 1.98 -9.50 -6.66
N ARG A 37 3.18 -9.78 -7.15
CA ARG A 37 4.13 -8.78 -7.67
C ARG A 37 3.73 -8.29 -9.06
N GLU A 38 3.31 -9.20 -9.94
CA GLU A 38 2.83 -8.89 -11.28
C GLU A 38 1.61 -7.95 -11.24
N GLU A 39 0.62 -8.27 -10.40
CA GLU A 39 -0.61 -7.47 -10.27
C GLU A 39 -0.37 -6.03 -9.81
N ARG A 40 0.68 -5.78 -9.01
CA ARG A 40 0.99 -4.44 -8.50
C ARG A 40 2.07 -3.71 -9.29
N ALA A 41 2.71 -4.35 -10.27
CA ALA A 41 3.90 -3.83 -10.94
C ALA A 41 3.63 -2.47 -11.61
N GLU A 42 2.51 -2.35 -12.34
CA GLU A 42 2.11 -1.08 -12.97
C GLU A 42 1.88 0.03 -11.93
N LEU A 43 1.22 -0.30 -10.81
CA LEU A 43 0.99 0.64 -9.72
C LEU A 43 2.31 1.10 -9.10
N VAL A 44 3.24 0.18 -8.86
CA VAL A 44 4.59 0.50 -8.33
C VAL A 44 5.31 1.46 -9.28
N SER A 45 5.34 1.15 -10.59
CA SER A 45 5.99 2.00 -11.60
C SER A 45 5.43 3.41 -11.59
N ARG A 46 4.10 3.55 -11.65
CA ARG A 46 3.43 4.85 -11.64
C ARG A 46 3.75 5.67 -10.38
N LEU A 47 3.69 5.05 -9.20
CA LEU A 47 4.00 5.75 -7.95
C LEU A 47 5.47 6.20 -7.89
N GLN A 48 6.38 5.40 -8.42
CA GLN A 48 7.81 5.74 -8.50
C GLN A 48 8.09 6.84 -9.52
N GLU A 49 7.42 6.83 -10.67
CA GLU A 49 7.48 7.90 -11.69
C GLU A 49 6.96 9.25 -11.15
N GLU A 50 5.99 9.22 -10.23
CA GLU A 50 5.52 10.39 -9.47
C GLU A 50 6.53 10.87 -8.41
N GLY A 51 7.66 10.17 -8.25
CA GLY A 51 8.74 10.51 -7.33
C GLY A 51 8.61 9.91 -5.93
N ASN A 52 7.70 8.96 -5.70
CA ASN A 52 7.52 8.32 -4.40
C ASN A 52 8.45 7.12 -4.21
N GLU A 53 8.80 6.81 -2.96
CA GLU A 53 9.45 5.56 -2.58
C GLU A 53 8.37 4.51 -2.24
N VAL A 54 8.24 3.46 -3.04
CA VAL A 54 7.34 2.34 -2.73
C VAL A 54 8.10 1.24 -2.00
N ILE A 55 7.72 0.96 -0.76
CA ILE A 55 8.36 -0.10 0.02
C ILE A 55 7.84 -1.50 -0.38
N ASP A 56 8.76 -2.45 -0.52
CA ASP A 56 8.39 -3.84 -0.71
C ASP A 56 7.87 -4.43 0.62
N THR A 57 6.63 -4.89 0.57
CA THR A 57 5.87 -5.45 1.70
C THR A 57 5.25 -6.80 1.32
N VAL A 58 5.80 -7.47 0.30
CA VAL A 58 5.55 -8.89 0.06
C VAL A 58 6.47 -9.67 1.00
N PHE A 59 5.93 -10.04 2.16
CA PHE A 59 6.66 -10.81 3.16
C PHE A 59 6.61 -12.31 2.82
N GLU A 60 7.68 -13.01 3.19
CA GLU A 60 7.83 -14.44 2.95
C GLU A 60 8.21 -15.14 4.24
N ASN A 61 7.68 -16.35 4.41
CA ASN A 61 7.94 -17.24 5.56
C ASN A 61 7.44 -16.69 6.91
N ALA A 62 6.85 -17.56 7.72
CA ALA A 62 6.61 -17.29 9.13
C ALA A 62 7.35 -18.35 9.95
N PRO A 63 7.67 -18.09 11.23
CA PRO A 63 8.10 -19.14 12.14
C PRO A 63 7.10 -20.32 12.14
N GLU A 64 7.61 -21.55 12.25
CA GLU A 64 6.79 -22.78 12.15
C GLU A 64 5.73 -22.90 13.26
N ASP A 65 5.96 -22.23 14.39
CA ASP A 65 5.11 -22.24 15.58
C ASP A 65 4.12 -21.06 15.64
N GLU A 66 4.04 -20.23 14.59
CA GLU A 66 3.16 -19.07 14.54
C GLU A 66 2.02 -19.20 13.51
N ASP A 67 0.90 -18.53 13.78
CA ASP A 67 -0.15 -18.37 12.76
C ASP A 67 0.38 -17.47 11.63
N ILE A 68 0.64 -18.08 10.47
CA ILE A 68 1.21 -17.41 9.30
C ILE A 68 0.42 -16.15 8.94
N ALA A 69 -0.91 -16.17 8.99
CA ALA A 69 -1.72 -15.03 8.58
C ALA A 69 -1.61 -13.87 9.58
N ILE A 70 -1.56 -14.16 10.87
CA ILE A 70 -1.35 -13.15 11.91
C ILE A 70 0.09 -12.62 11.87
N TYR A 71 1.08 -13.49 11.71
CA TYR A 71 2.47 -13.08 11.58
C TYR A 71 2.66 -12.11 10.42
N MET A 72 2.17 -12.44 9.22
CA MET A 72 2.28 -11.55 8.05
C MET A 72 1.56 -10.22 8.25
N LEU A 73 0.36 -10.24 8.85
CA LEU A 73 -0.36 -9.02 9.20
C LEU A 73 0.42 -8.16 10.21
N SER A 74 1.05 -8.79 11.21
CA SER A 74 1.88 -8.07 12.18
C SER A 74 3.09 -7.38 11.53
N GLN A 75 3.73 -8.04 10.54
CA GLN A 75 4.82 -7.42 9.77
C GLN A 75 4.29 -6.21 8.99
N SER A 76 3.15 -6.37 8.33
CA SER A 76 2.48 -5.29 7.61
C SER A 76 2.20 -4.08 8.52
N ILE A 77 1.53 -4.30 9.66
CA ILE A 77 1.23 -3.25 10.66
C ILE A 77 2.51 -2.56 11.15
N ARG A 78 3.58 -3.31 11.42
CA ARG A 78 4.89 -2.74 11.81
C ARG A 78 5.45 -1.81 10.72
N TYR A 79 5.21 -2.10 9.45
CA TYR A 79 5.66 -1.25 8.34
C TYR A 79 4.78 -0.02 8.13
N ILE A 80 3.50 -0.04 8.54
CA ILE A 80 2.66 1.17 8.57
C ILE A 80 3.34 2.28 9.39
N GLY A 81 3.98 1.93 10.51
CA GLY A 81 4.75 2.86 11.34
C GLY A 81 5.91 3.57 10.60
N LYS A 82 6.39 3.01 9.48
CA LYS A 82 7.57 3.48 8.74
C LYS A 82 7.27 4.26 7.46
N VAL A 83 6.00 4.35 7.06
CA VAL A 83 5.57 4.99 5.80
C VAL A 83 4.79 6.28 6.05
N ASP A 84 4.74 7.16 5.05
CA ASP A 84 3.87 8.34 5.04
C ASP A 84 2.42 7.99 4.71
N GLY A 85 2.20 6.96 3.88
CA GLY A 85 0.87 6.56 3.45
C GLY A 85 0.79 5.14 2.89
N ILE A 86 -0.44 4.71 2.65
CA ILE A 86 -0.79 3.39 2.14
C ILE A 86 -1.73 3.53 0.94
N VAL A 87 -1.46 2.78 -0.11
CA VAL A 87 -2.31 2.66 -1.30
C VAL A 87 -3.04 1.32 -1.24
N PHE A 88 -4.36 1.36 -1.16
CA PHE A 88 -5.22 0.18 -1.11
C PHE A 88 -5.69 -0.20 -2.52
N MET A 89 -5.41 -1.44 -2.93
CA MET A 89 -5.84 -1.96 -4.23
C MET A 89 -7.28 -2.48 -4.18
N LYS A 90 -7.92 -2.53 -5.36
CA LYS A 90 -9.28 -3.07 -5.56
C LYS A 90 -9.55 -4.35 -4.76
N GLY A 91 -10.66 -4.35 -4.02
CA GLY A 91 -11.10 -5.47 -3.20
C GLY A 91 -10.52 -5.47 -1.77
N TRP A 92 -9.75 -4.46 -1.38
CA TRP A 92 -9.23 -4.29 -0.02
C TRP A 92 -10.35 -4.36 1.04
N GLU A 93 -11.53 -3.82 0.72
CA GLU A 93 -12.66 -3.76 1.64
C GLU A 93 -13.26 -5.15 1.95
N LYS A 94 -12.94 -6.15 1.13
CA LYS A 94 -13.36 -7.55 1.32
C LYS A 94 -12.26 -8.40 1.97
N ALA A 95 -11.01 -7.97 1.88
CA ALA A 95 -9.87 -8.68 2.44
C ALA A 95 -9.69 -8.36 3.93
N ARG A 96 -9.65 -9.40 4.78
CA ARG A 96 -9.52 -9.24 6.24
C ARG A 96 -8.29 -8.41 6.64
N GLY A 97 -7.10 -8.74 6.09
CA GLY A 97 -5.86 -8.03 6.40
C GLY A 97 -5.90 -6.56 5.97
N CYS A 98 -6.33 -6.30 4.73
CA CYS A 98 -6.40 -4.94 4.21
C CYS A 98 -7.36 -4.03 4.99
N LYS A 99 -8.50 -4.55 5.48
CA LYS A 99 -9.39 -3.79 6.35
C LYS A 99 -8.73 -3.38 7.67
N ILE A 100 -7.97 -4.28 8.28
CA ILE A 100 -7.26 -4.00 9.54
C ILE A 100 -6.15 -2.97 9.29
N GLU A 101 -5.40 -3.13 8.21
CA GLU A 101 -4.37 -2.16 7.80
C GLU A 101 -4.98 -0.77 7.54
N HIS A 102 -6.18 -0.72 6.93
CA HIS A 102 -6.91 0.52 6.71
C HIS A 102 -7.30 1.21 8.01
N GLU A 103 -7.88 0.46 8.96
CA GLU A 103 -8.24 0.99 10.27
C GLU A 103 -7.01 1.53 11.02
N VAL A 104 -5.91 0.78 11.05
CA VAL A 104 -4.65 1.23 11.64
C VAL A 104 -4.12 2.48 10.93
N ALA A 105 -4.16 2.54 9.60
CA ALA A 105 -3.70 3.71 8.86
C ALA A 105 -4.50 4.98 9.21
N VAL A 106 -5.83 4.85 9.30
CA VAL A 106 -6.72 5.96 9.65
C VAL A 106 -6.50 6.43 11.08
N GLU A 107 -6.52 5.51 12.05
CA GLU A 107 -6.37 5.84 13.48
C GLU A 107 -5.00 6.45 13.81
N TYR A 108 -3.95 6.06 13.07
CA TYR A 108 -2.59 6.59 13.24
C TYR A 108 -2.25 7.75 12.29
N GLY A 109 -3.25 8.33 11.61
CA GLY A 109 -3.10 9.55 10.81
C GLY A 109 -2.21 9.39 9.57
N LYS A 110 -2.12 8.19 9.00
CA LYS A 110 -1.43 7.94 7.74
C LYS A 110 -2.26 8.42 6.56
N GLN A 111 -1.60 8.81 5.47
CA GLN A 111 -2.32 9.11 4.24
C GLN A 111 -2.86 7.81 3.62
N VAL A 112 -4.14 7.81 3.25
CA VAL A 112 -4.82 6.65 2.67
C VAL A 112 -5.25 6.99 1.25
N PHE A 113 -4.85 6.14 0.30
CA PHE A 113 -5.18 6.26 -1.11
C PHE A 113 -5.89 4.99 -1.57
N TYR A 114 -6.81 5.11 -2.51
CA TYR A 114 -7.56 3.97 -3.05
C TYR A 114 -7.34 3.86 -4.55
N ASN A 115 -6.86 2.70 -5.00
CA ASN A 115 -6.68 2.36 -6.41
C ASN A 115 -7.82 1.41 -6.83
N ASN A 116 -8.88 1.99 -7.37
CA ASN A 116 -10.11 1.30 -7.79
C ASN A 116 -10.01 0.72 -9.21
#